data_AF-A0A958J167-F1
#
_entry.id   AF-A0A958J167-F1
#
_cell.length_a   1.000
_cell.length_b   1.000
_cell.length_c   1.000
_cell.angle_alpha   90.00
_cell.angle_beta   90.00
_cell.angle_gamma   90.00
#
_symmetry.space_group_name_H-M   'P 1'
#
loop_
_entity.id
_entity.type
_entity.pdbx_description
1 polymer ?
#
loop_
_entity_poly.entity_id
_entity_poly.type
_entity_poly.pdbx_seq_one_letter_code
_entity_poly.pdbx_strand_id
1 'polypeptide(L)'
;MAKKGYRIEKDSMGEMQVPVDAYWGAQTQRAVENFPISGYRFPRAFIRALGMIKHSAAQTNLDLKRLDKKIAKAIMQAAEEVMEGKLDAQFVLDIFQTGSGTSTNMNTNEVIANRANEILGGKIGDRSPIHPNDHVNKGQSSNDVIPTAM
;
A
#
# COMPACT_ATOMS: atom_id res chain seq x y z
N MET A 1 -18.97 20.14 -2.56
CA MET A 1 -18.81 19.02 -1.61
C MET A 1 -19.14 17.74 -2.36
N ALA A 2 -18.12 17.01 -2.83
CA ALA A 2 -18.36 15.76 -3.57
C ALA A 2 -18.99 14.73 -2.61
N LYS A 3 -20.01 14.00 -3.08
CA LYS A 3 -20.66 12.91 -2.35
C LYS A 3 -19.58 11.94 -1.86
N LYS A 4 -19.35 11.86 -0.55
CA LYS A 4 -18.46 10.87 0.07
C LYS A 4 -19.08 9.49 -0.06
N GLY A 5 -18.86 8.84 -1.19
CA GLY A 5 -19.12 7.41 -1.34
C GLY A 5 -18.10 6.62 -0.53
N TYR A 6 -18.51 5.47 -0.02
CA TYR A 6 -17.61 4.48 0.54
C TYR A 6 -17.72 3.18 -0.26
N ARG A 7 -16.62 2.45 -0.35
CA ARG A 7 -16.60 1.04 -0.74
C ARG A 7 -16.35 0.18 0.49
N ILE A 8 -16.85 -1.05 0.44
CA ILE A 8 -16.60 -2.03 1.50
C ILE A 8 -15.33 -2.81 1.17
N GLU A 9 -14.37 -2.78 2.06
CA GLU A 9 -13.17 -3.61 2.03
C GLU A 9 -13.21 -4.60 3.19
N LYS A 10 -12.62 -5.77 3.02
CA LYS A 10 -12.64 -6.83 4.04
C LYS A 10 -11.24 -7.31 4.39
N ASP A 11 -10.89 -7.32 5.67
CA ASP A 11 -9.71 -8.02 6.18
C ASP A 11 -10.13 -9.22 7.04
N SER A 12 -9.18 -9.84 7.74
CA SER A 12 -9.47 -10.95 8.66
C SER A 12 -10.31 -10.54 9.88
N MET A 13 -10.35 -9.25 10.22
CA MET A 13 -11.10 -8.72 11.34
C MET A 13 -12.52 -8.28 10.95
N GLY A 14 -12.84 -8.27 9.65
CA GLY A 14 -14.18 -7.97 9.14
C GLY A 14 -14.18 -6.91 8.05
N GLU A 15 -15.34 -6.28 7.90
CA GLU A 15 -15.58 -5.24 6.89
C GLU A 15 -15.20 -3.85 7.41
N MET A 16 -14.74 -2.98 6.51
CA MET A 16 -14.40 -1.58 6.76
C MET A 16 -14.96 -0.71 5.63
N GLN A 17 -15.47 0.47 5.98
CA GLN A 17 -15.88 1.49 5.01
C GLN A 17 -14.68 2.34 4.61
N VAL A 18 -14.28 2.27 3.34
CA VAL A 18 -13.13 3.00 2.80
C VAL A 18 -13.61 4.01 1.76
N PRO A 19 -13.11 5.27 1.74
CA PRO A 19 -13.53 6.24 0.73
C PRO A 19 -13.37 5.69 -0.70
N VAL A 20 -14.34 5.94 -1.59
CA VAL A 20 -14.32 5.35 -2.95
C VAL A 20 -13.05 5.65 -3.75
N ASP A 21 -12.47 6.83 -3.57
CA ASP A 21 -11.30 7.30 -4.31
C ASP A 21 -9.97 6.99 -3.61
N ALA A 22 -10.01 6.30 -2.45
CA ALA A 22 -8.81 5.96 -1.69
C ALA A 22 -8.16 4.69 -2.22
N TYR A 23 -6.86 4.73 -2.53
CA TYR A 23 -6.11 3.54 -2.93
C TYR A 23 -5.74 2.63 -1.74
N TRP A 24 -5.80 3.10 -0.49
CA TRP A 24 -5.58 2.24 0.68
C TRP A 24 -6.78 1.32 0.94
N GLY A 25 -6.60 0.24 1.71
CA GLY A 25 -7.62 -0.78 1.96
C GLY A 25 -8.07 -0.88 3.42
N ALA A 26 -8.64 -2.03 3.79
CA ALA A 26 -9.23 -2.26 5.10
C ALA A 26 -8.22 -2.09 6.26
N GLN A 27 -6.98 -2.57 6.11
CA GLN A 27 -6.02 -2.53 7.22
C GLN A 27 -5.56 -1.10 7.50
N THR A 28 -5.34 -0.31 6.44
CA THR A 28 -5.04 1.11 6.60
C THR A 28 -6.22 1.86 7.20
N GLN A 29 -7.44 1.62 6.71
CA GLN A 29 -8.63 2.28 7.26
C GLN A 29 -8.82 1.97 8.74
N ARG A 30 -8.60 0.71 9.14
CA ARG A 30 -8.65 0.30 10.54
C ARG A 30 -7.58 1.01 11.39
N ALA A 31 -6.38 1.17 10.85
CA ALA A 31 -5.32 1.91 11.53
C ALA A 31 -5.62 3.42 11.64
N VAL A 32 -6.26 4.03 10.62
CA VAL A 32 -6.74 5.42 10.69
C VAL A 32 -7.71 5.61 11.86
N GLU A 33 -8.61 4.67 12.08
CA GLU A 33 -9.60 4.73 13.16
C GLU A 33 -8.99 4.43 14.55
N ASN A 34 -7.97 3.56 14.61
CA ASN A 34 -7.35 3.14 15.86
C ASN A 34 -6.27 4.11 16.39
N PHE A 35 -5.61 4.87 15.51
CA PHE A 35 -4.46 5.71 15.87
C PHE A 35 -4.59 7.21 15.53
N PRO A 36 -5.68 7.91 15.90
CA PRO A 36 -5.81 9.36 15.67
C PRO A 36 -5.09 10.17 16.78
N ILE A 37 -3.76 10.08 16.84
CA ILE A 37 -3.00 10.57 18.01
C ILE A 37 -2.55 12.04 17.89
N SER A 38 -1.95 12.43 16.76
CA SER A 38 -1.22 13.71 16.65
C SER A 38 -1.49 14.50 15.36
N GLY A 39 -1.92 13.82 14.30
CA GLY A 39 -2.04 14.39 12.95
C GLY A 39 -0.72 14.44 12.18
N TYR A 40 0.42 14.06 12.78
CA TYR A 40 1.69 13.98 12.08
C TYR A 40 1.76 12.73 11.21
N ARG A 41 2.25 12.89 9.98
CA ARG A 41 2.43 11.79 9.01
C ARG A 41 3.91 11.53 8.77
N PHE A 42 4.23 10.36 8.22
CA PHE A 42 5.60 10.06 7.80
C PHE A 42 6.10 11.09 6.79
N PRO A 43 7.38 11.50 6.88
CA PRO A 43 7.95 12.43 5.92
C PRO A 43 8.00 11.79 4.54
N ARG A 44 7.90 12.61 3.49
CA ARG A 44 7.91 12.15 2.10
C ARG A 44 9.13 11.28 1.77
N ALA A 45 10.30 11.58 2.34
CA ALA A 45 11.50 10.77 2.13
C ALA A 45 11.30 9.30 2.54
N PHE A 46 10.58 9.06 3.64
CA PHE A 46 10.25 7.72 4.12
C PHE A 46 9.25 7.02 3.18
N ILE A 47 8.21 7.73 2.74
CA ILE A 47 7.24 7.20 1.76
C ILE A 47 7.94 6.84 0.44
N ARG A 48 8.86 7.70 -0.04
CA ARG A 48 9.69 7.41 -1.22
C ARG A 48 10.55 6.16 -1.01
N ALA A 49 11.14 5.98 0.17
CA ALA A 49 11.93 4.79 0.50
C ALA A 49 11.09 3.51 0.45
N LEU A 50 9.86 3.54 0.98
CA LEU A 50 8.92 2.43 0.84
C LEU A 50 8.62 2.12 -0.63
N GLY A 51 8.39 3.14 -1.46
CA GLY A 51 8.26 2.97 -2.92
C GLY A 51 9.47 2.27 -3.55
N MET A 52 10.69 2.71 -3.23
CA MET A 52 11.94 2.10 -3.71
C MET A 52 12.05 0.62 -3.29
N ILE A 53 11.72 0.30 -2.05
CA ILE A 53 11.76 -1.07 -1.52
C ILE A 53 10.76 -1.97 -2.27
N LYS A 54 9.52 -1.51 -2.46
CA LYS A 54 8.48 -2.30 -3.15
C LYS A 54 8.80 -2.48 -4.63
N HIS A 55 9.35 -1.45 -5.28
CA HIS A 55 9.84 -1.56 -6.65
C HIS A 55 10.95 -2.62 -6.78
N SER A 56 12.01 -2.50 -5.97
CA SER A 56 13.14 -3.45 -5.99
C SER A 56 12.72 -4.87 -5.64
N ALA A 57 11.79 -5.05 -4.70
CA ALA A 57 11.29 -6.38 -4.35
C ALA A 57 10.44 -7.02 -5.45
N ALA A 58 9.64 -6.23 -6.17
CA ALA A 58 8.90 -6.72 -7.33
C ALA A 58 9.86 -7.17 -8.44
N GLN A 59 10.90 -6.37 -8.72
CA GLN A 59 11.94 -6.71 -9.69
C GLN A 59 12.69 -8.00 -9.28
N THR A 60 13.16 -8.09 -8.05
CA THR A 60 13.83 -9.31 -7.54
C THR A 60 12.93 -10.54 -7.63
N ASN A 61 11.65 -10.42 -7.26
CA ASN A 61 10.71 -11.55 -7.36
C ASN A 61 10.41 -11.93 -8.82
N LEU A 62 10.44 -10.99 -9.77
CA LEU A 62 10.37 -11.29 -11.20
C LEU A 62 11.59 -12.08 -11.67
N ASP A 63 12.79 -11.63 -11.31
CA ASP A 63 14.05 -12.28 -11.71
C ASP A 63 14.17 -13.69 -11.14
N LEU A 64 13.67 -13.90 -9.92
CA LEU A 64 13.55 -15.21 -9.28
C LEU A 64 12.35 -16.04 -9.78
N LYS A 65 11.58 -15.55 -10.77
CA LYS A 65 10.38 -16.19 -11.34
C LYS A 65 9.29 -16.50 -10.31
N ARG A 66 9.22 -15.71 -9.24
CA ARG A 66 8.21 -15.81 -8.16
C ARG A 66 7.01 -14.90 -8.39
N LEU A 67 7.10 -13.96 -9.33
CA LEU A 67 6.00 -13.14 -9.84
C LEU A 67 5.90 -13.25 -11.36
N ASP A 68 4.68 -13.26 -11.86
CA ASP A 68 4.43 -13.12 -13.30
C ASP A 68 4.90 -11.74 -13.80
N LYS A 69 5.39 -11.69 -15.05
CA LYS A 69 5.94 -10.48 -15.66
C LYS A 69 4.94 -9.33 -15.72
N LYS A 70 3.67 -9.60 -16.00
CA LYS A 70 2.61 -8.56 -16.07
C LYS A 70 2.33 -7.99 -14.67
N ILE A 71 2.25 -8.86 -13.67
CA ILE A 71 2.06 -8.47 -12.26
C ILE A 71 3.23 -7.64 -11.76
N ALA A 72 4.47 -8.12 -11.93
CA ALA A 72 5.66 -7.44 -11.44
C ALA A 72 5.81 -6.04 -12.06
N LYS A 73 5.60 -5.90 -13.38
CA LYS A 73 5.68 -4.61 -14.06
C LYS A 73 4.64 -3.60 -13.56
N ALA A 74 3.40 -4.04 -13.33
CA ALA A 74 2.36 -3.17 -12.79
C ALA A 74 2.68 -2.70 -11.36
N ILE A 75 3.21 -3.60 -10.51
CA ILE A 75 3.67 -3.24 -9.16
C ILE A 75 4.82 -2.24 -9.22
N MET A 76 5.82 -2.47 -10.09
CA MET A 76 6.95 -1.56 -10.27
C MET A 76 6.48 -0.17 -10.71
N GLN A 77 5.57 -0.10 -11.69
CA GLN A 77 5.02 1.18 -12.15
C GLN A 77 4.26 1.92 -11.04
N ALA A 78 3.39 1.23 -10.29
CA ALA A 78 2.68 1.84 -9.16
C ALA A 78 3.65 2.29 -8.05
N ALA A 79 4.69 1.50 -7.77
CA ALA A 79 5.73 1.87 -6.81
C ALA A 79 6.54 3.09 -7.27
N GLU A 80 6.77 3.25 -8.58
CA GLU A 80 7.40 4.43 -9.16
C GLU A 80 6.55 5.69 -8.96
N GLU A 81 5.23 5.60 -9.11
CA GLU A 81 4.33 6.72 -8.80
C GLU A 81 4.39 7.12 -7.30
N VAL A 82 4.60 6.17 -6.39
CA VAL A 82 4.91 6.47 -4.97
C VAL A 82 6.27 7.16 -4.84
N MET A 83 7.31 6.66 -5.52
CA MET A 83 8.65 7.26 -5.50
C MET A 83 8.68 8.70 -6.04
N GLU A 84 7.78 9.02 -6.97
CA GLU A 84 7.62 10.34 -7.57
C GLU A 84 6.74 11.28 -6.73
N GLY A 85 6.02 10.76 -5.73
CA GLY A 85 5.13 11.53 -4.85
C GLY A 85 3.73 11.77 -5.42
N LYS A 86 3.35 11.11 -6.53
CA LYS A 86 2.02 11.23 -7.15
C LYS A 86 0.90 10.70 -6.24
N LEU A 87 1.25 9.83 -5.29
CA LEU A 87 0.32 9.15 -4.40
C LEU A 87 0.46 9.57 -2.93
N ASP A 88 1.19 10.64 -2.62
CA ASP A 88 1.47 11.07 -1.24
C ASP A 88 0.19 11.28 -0.41
N ALA A 89 -0.89 11.75 -1.04
CA ALA A 89 -2.19 11.93 -0.39
C ALA A 89 -2.83 10.61 0.12
N GLN A 90 -2.36 9.45 -0.37
CA GLN A 90 -2.87 8.12 -0.02
C GLN A 90 -2.18 7.51 1.21
N PHE A 91 -1.16 8.20 1.75
CA PHE A 91 -0.47 7.83 2.98
C PHE A 91 -1.04 8.68 4.11
N VAL A 92 -2.04 8.13 4.79
CA VAL A 92 -2.93 8.88 5.69
C VAL A 92 -2.67 8.61 7.17
N LEU A 93 -1.80 7.64 7.48
CA LEU A 93 -1.55 7.19 8.84
C LEU A 93 -0.72 8.17 9.66
N ASP A 94 -1.05 8.23 10.95
CA ASP A 94 -0.27 8.93 11.95
C ASP A 94 1.08 8.21 12.19
N ILE A 95 2.13 8.96 12.51
CA ILE A 95 3.43 8.37 12.87
C ILE A 95 3.36 7.53 14.15
N PHE A 96 2.45 7.87 15.06
CA PHE A 96 2.26 7.15 16.32
C PHE A 96 1.30 5.97 16.13
N GLN A 97 1.85 4.89 15.57
CA GLN A 97 1.16 3.63 15.27
C GLN A 97 1.87 2.44 15.96
N THR A 98 1.68 1.21 15.46
CA THR A 98 2.43 0.04 15.94
C THR A 98 3.95 0.26 15.80
N GLY A 99 4.73 -0.07 16.83
CA GLY A 99 6.18 0.20 16.85
C GLY A 99 6.99 -0.47 15.73
N SER A 100 6.48 -1.57 15.15
CA SER A 100 7.05 -2.23 13.98
C SER A 100 6.77 -1.53 12.65
N GLY A 101 5.95 -0.48 12.63
CA GLY A 101 5.49 0.20 11.41
C GLY A 101 4.61 -0.67 10.49
N THR A 102 3.97 -1.72 11.03
CA THR A 102 3.17 -2.67 10.24
C THR A 102 2.04 -1.97 9.49
N SER A 103 1.33 -1.01 10.10
CA SER A 103 0.23 -0.34 9.41
C SER A 103 0.72 0.53 8.24
N THR A 104 1.87 1.20 8.34
CA THR A 104 2.49 1.90 7.21
C THR A 104 3.00 0.96 6.11
N ASN A 105 3.58 -0.20 6.46
CA ASN A 105 3.93 -1.21 5.46
C ASN A 105 2.67 -1.67 4.70
N MET A 106 1.58 -1.95 5.42
CA MET A 106 0.32 -2.34 4.81
C MET A 106 -0.34 -1.23 4.00
N ASN A 107 -0.27 0.03 4.44
CA ASN A 107 -0.72 1.18 3.65
C ASN A 107 0.00 1.25 2.31
N THR A 108 1.31 1.03 2.30
CA THR A 108 2.10 0.98 1.07
C THR A 108 1.64 -0.19 0.18
N ASN A 109 1.47 -1.38 0.76
CA ASN A 109 1.04 -2.57 0.03
C ASN A 109 -0.33 -2.40 -0.61
N GLU A 110 -1.31 -1.87 0.13
CA GLU A 110 -2.68 -1.66 -0.34
C GLU A 110 -2.73 -0.60 -1.44
N VAL A 111 -2.04 0.54 -1.25
CA VAL A 111 -1.97 1.61 -2.25
C VAL A 111 -1.37 1.11 -3.56
N ILE A 112 -0.22 0.42 -3.49
CA ILE A 112 0.45 -0.10 -4.68
C ILE A 112 -0.39 -1.20 -5.35
N ALA A 113 -1.01 -2.11 -4.58
CA ALA A 113 -1.83 -3.16 -5.16
C ALA A 113 -3.03 -2.60 -5.93
N ASN A 114 -3.79 -1.68 -5.31
CA ASN A 114 -4.95 -1.07 -5.95
C ASN A 114 -4.56 -0.24 -7.17
N ARG A 115 -3.48 0.54 -7.07
CA ARG A 115 -3.00 1.31 -8.22
C ARG A 115 -2.50 0.40 -9.35
N ALA A 116 -1.80 -0.68 -9.02
CA ALA A 116 -1.33 -1.64 -10.00
C ALA A 116 -2.49 -2.39 -10.68
N ASN A 117 -3.57 -2.74 -9.95
CA ASN A 117 -4.76 -3.32 -10.55
C ASN A 117 -5.46 -2.34 -11.49
N GLU A 118 -5.54 -1.06 -11.14
CA GLU A 118 -6.09 -0.02 -12.03
C GLU A 118 -5.24 0.15 -13.30
N ILE A 119 -3.90 0.11 -13.20
CA ILE A 119 -2.99 0.10 -14.36
C ILE A 119 -3.30 -1.08 -15.29
N LEU A 120 -3.74 -2.22 -14.74
CA LEU A 120 -4.14 -3.40 -15.51
C LEU A 120 -5.59 -3.36 -16.01
N GLY A 121 -6.31 -2.26 -15.80
CA GLY A 121 -7.72 -2.07 -16.21
C GLY A 121 -8.75 -2.59 -15.21
N GLY A 122 -8.32 -2.97 -14.01
CA GLY A 122 -9.20 -3.29 -12.89
C GLY A 122 -9.75 -2.04 -12.19
N LYS A 123 -10.47 -2.25 -11.08
CA LYS A 123 -11.05 -1.18 -10.25
C LYS A 123 -10.35 -1.13 -8.89
N ILE A 124 -10.40 0.04 -8.25
CA ILE A 124 -9.93 0.21 -6.88
C ILE A 124 -10.73 -0.70 -5.94
N GLY A 125 -10.01 -1.43 -5.09
CA GLY A 125 -10.55 -2.44 -4.19
C GLY A 125 -10.54 -3.85 -4.75
N ASP A 126 -10.27 -4.02 -6.05
CA ASP A 126 -9.97 -5.33 -6.60
C ASP A 126 -8.68 -5.84 -5.96
N ARG A 127 -8.72 -7.03 -5.35
CA ARG A 127 -7.53 -7.72 -4.84
C ARG A 127 -6.95 -8.72 -5.84
N SER A 128 -7.35 -8.56 -7.10
CA SER A 128 -7.02 -9.44 -8.20
C SER A 128 -6.83 -8.62 -9.47
N PRO A 129 -5.81 -8.92 -10.29
CA PRO A 129 -4.84 -10.01 -10.10
C PRO A 129 -3.79 -9.74 -9.02
N ILE A 130 -3.67 -8.51 -8.50
CA ILE A 130 -2.60 -8.13 -7.57
C ILE A 130 -3.18 -7.99 -6.16
N HIS A 131 -2.68 -8.85 -5.26
CA HIS A 131 -3.03 -8.87 -3.85
C HIS A 131 -1.94 -8.16 -3.01
N PRO A 132 -2.30 -7.31 -2.03
CA PRO A 132 -1.32 -6.54 -1.24
C PRO A 132 -0.30 -7.42 -0.51
N ASN A 133 -0.73 -8.51 0.13
CA ASN A 133 0.20 -9.42 0.82
C ASN A 133 0.90 -10.37 -0.15
N ASP A 134 0.12 -11.17 -0.88
CA ASP A 134 0.68 -12.25 -1.69
C ASP A 134 1.57 -11.75 -2.83
N HIS A 135 1.37 -10.54 -3.34
CA HIS A 135 2.15 -10.02 -4.47
C HIS A 135 3.05 -8.85 -4.07
N VAL A 136 2.50 -7.76 -3.53
CA VAL A 136 3.29 -6.55 -3.22
C VAL A 136 4.23 -6.79 -2.04
N ASN A 137 3.80 -7.54 -1.03
CA ASN A 137 4.61 -7.88 0.15
C ASN A 137 5.30 -9.26 0.04
N LYS A 138 5.45 -9.81 -1.17
CA LYS A 138 5.94 -11.18 -1.37
C LYS A 138 7.40 -11.31 -0.91
N GLY A 139 7.61 -12.16 0.10
CA GLY A 139 8.94 -12.41 0.67
C GLY A 139 9.45 -11.30 1.58
N GLN A 140 8.54 -10.47 2.13
CA GLN A 140 8.88 -9.36 3.01
C GLN A 140 8.12 -9.44 4.33
N SER A 141 8.64 -8.76 5.34
CA SER A 141 8.01 -8.52 6.64
C SER A 141 7.95 -7.02 6.94
N SER A 142 7.00 -6.53 7.72
CA SER A 142 7.13 -5.14 8.22
C SER A 142 8.41 -4.96 9.04
N ASN A 143 8.85 -6.02 9.74
CA ASN A 143 10.04 -6.00 10.59
C ASN A 143 11.36 -5.88 9.82
N ASP A 144 11.39 -6.14 8.51
CA ASP A 144 12.57 -5.93 7.66
C ASP A 144 12.41 -4.69 6.75
N VAL A 145 11.20 -4.46 6.21
CA VAL A 145 10.90 -3.32 5.33
C VAL A 145 11.03 -2.00 6.07
N ILE A 146 10.48 -1.87 7.27
CA ILE A 146 10.44 -0.60 7.98
C ILE A 146 11.85 -0.14 8.38
N PRO A 147 12.72 -0.97 8.98
CA PRO A 147 14.11 -0.60 9.22
C PRO A 147 14.92 -0.32 7.94
N THR A 148 14.60 -0.98 6.81
CA THR A 148 15.26 -0.70 5.52
C THR A 148 14.88 0.68 4.97
N ALA A 149 13.71 1.20 5.33
CA ALA A 149 13.23 2.51 4.89
C ALA A 149 13.73 3.68 5.76
N MET A 150 14.31 3.40 6.93
CA MET A 150 14.87 4.38 7.87
C MET A 150 16.25 4.85 7.44
#